data_AF-A0A7V6ZPB5-F1
#
_entry.id   AF-A0A7V6ZPB5-F1
#
_cell.length_a   1.000
_cell.length_b   1.000
_cell.length_c   1.000
_cell.angle_alpha   90.00
_cell.angle_beta   90.00
_cell.angle_gamma   90.00
#
_symmetry.space_group_name_H-M   'P 1'
#
loop_
_entity.id
_entity.type
_entity.pdbx_description
1 polymer ?
#
loop_
_entity_poly.entity_id
_entity_poly.type
_entity_poly.pdbx_seq_one_letter_code
_entity_poly.pdbx_strand_id
1 'polypeptide(L)' 'MDKFVKELLTEDVLVETAKRYGIGKEKVYFVGGFENFIFGFEANDKSFIVRISHSSHRGLD' A
#
# COMPACT_ATOMS: atom_id res chain seq x y z
N MET A 1 7.31 12.45 -0.22
CA MET A 1 6.80 11.75 0.99
C MET A 1 7.61 12.14 2.21
N ASP A 2 6.95 12.72 3.20
CA ASP A 2 7.53 13.04 4.50
C ASP A 2 8.13 11.82 5.21
N LYS A 3 9.22 12.03 5.95
CA LYS A 3 9.92 10.99 6.70
C LYS A 3 8.97 10.28 7.68
N PHE A 4 8.14 11.04 8.38
CA PHE A 4 7.12 10.53 9.30
C PHE A 4 6.16 9.56 8.63
N VAL A 5 5.65 9.89 7.43
CA VAL A 5 4.75 9.01 6.68
C VAL A 5 5.44 7.72 6.25
N LYS A 6 6.74 7.76 5.94
CA LYS A 6 7.54 6.56 5.66
C LYS A 6 7.70 5.66 6.88
N GLU A 7 7.93 6.23 8.04
CA GLU A 7 8.11 5.47 9.29
C GLU A 7 6.82 4.78 9.76
N LEU A 8 5.65 5.32 9.37
CA LEU A 8 4.35 4.71 9.67
C LEU A 8 3.97 3.55 8.75
N LEU A 9 4.66 3.36 7.62
CA LEU A 9 4.45 2.17 6.78
C LEU A 9 5.18 0.99 7.40
N THR A 10 4.50 0.32 8.33
CA THR A 10 5.02 -0.89 9.00
C THR A 10 4.60 -2.16 8.26
N GLU A 11 5.20 -3.28 8.64
CA GLU A 11 4.81 -4.59 8.15
C GLU A 11 3.34 -4.93 8.47
N ASP A 12 2.83 -4.50 9.64
CA ASP A 12 1.43 -4.71 10.02
C ASP A 12 0.46 -4.03 9.05
N VAL A 13 0.81 -2.85 8.53
CA VAL A 13 0.01 -2.16 7.51
C VAL A 13 -0.06 -2.98 6.23
N LEU A 14 1.04 -3.65 5.85
CA LEU A 14 1.07 -4.52 4.67
C LEU A 14 0.26 -5.81 4.89
N VAL A 15 0.35 -6.41 6.08
CA VAL A 15 -0.45 -7.59 6.45
C VAL A 15 -1.95 -7.27 6.44
N GLU A 16 -2.35 -6.15 7.04
CA GLU A 16 -3.75 -5.72 7.05
C GLU A 16 -4.24 -5.38 5.63
N THR A 17 -3.40 -4.74 4.81
CA THR A 17 -3.71 -4.49 3.39
C THR A 17 -3.95 -5.82 2.66
N ALA A 18 -3.04 -6.77 2.81
CA ALA A 18 -3.14 -8.08 2.16
C ALA A 18 -4.43 -8.81 2.58
N LYS A 19 -4.76 -8.80 3.86
CA LYS A 19 -6.00 -9.36 4.42
C LYS A 19 -7.26 -8.72 3.82
N ARG A 20 -7.31 -7.39 3.66
CA ARG A 20 -8.46 -6.67 3.09
C ARG A 20 -8.75 -7.05 1.64
N TYR A 21 -7.71 -7.40 0.88
CA TYR A 21 -7.83 -7.81 -0.52
C TYR A 21 -7.82 -9.33 -0.71
N GLY A 22 -7.78 -10.11 0.38
CA GLY A 22 -7.76 -11.58 0.31
C GLY A 22 -6.51 -12.15 -0.36
N ILE A 23 -5.38 -11.43 -0.29
CA ILE A 23 -4.11 -11.82 -0.90
C ILE A 23 -3.09 -12.19 0.19
N GLY A 24 -2.16 -13.08 -0.15
CA GLY A 24 -0.99 -13.34 0.68
C GLY A 24 -0.01 -12.17 0.60
N LYS A 25 0.58 -11.79 1.74
CA LYS A 25 1.60 -10.72 1.83
C LYS A 25 2.76 -10.97 0.87
N GLU A 26 3.13 -12.23 0.66
CA GLU A 26 4.21 -12.66 -0.22
C GLU A 26 3.96 -12.34 -1.70
N LYS A 27 2.70 -12.04 -2.07
CA LYS A 27 2.32 -11.64 -3.42
C LYS A 27 2.30 -10.13 -3.62
N VAL A 28 2.61 -9.35 -2.57
CA VAL A 28 2.62 -7.89 -2.60
C VAL A 28 4.05 -7.41 -2.82
N TYR A 29 4.30 -6.67 -3.90
CA TYR A 29 5.62 -6.11 -4.21
C TYR A 29 5.56 -4.60 -4.38
N PHE A 30 6.61 -3.91 -3.96
CA PHE A 30 6.68 -2.46 -4.07
C PHE A 30 6.91 -2.05 -5.54
N VAL A 31 6.04 -1.18 -6.05
CA VAL A 31 6.11 -0.66 -7.42
C VAL A 31 6.77 0.71 -7.44
N GLY A 32 6.51 1.52 -6.42
CA GLY A 32 7.03 2.88 -6.33
C GLY A 32 6.19 3.75 -5.42
N GLY A 33 6.54 5.03 -5.33
CA GLY A 33 5.77 5.96 -4.54
C GLY A 33 6.45 7.30 -4.33
N PHE A 34 5.73 8.39 -4.58
CA PHE A 34 6.19 9.76 -4.31
C PHE A 34 5.42 10.41 -3.15
N GLU A 35 4.09 10.44 -3.22
CA GLU A 35 3.20 10.87 -2.12
C GLU A 35 2.41 9.72 -1.49
N ASN A 36 2.34 8.59 -2.18
CA ASN A 36 1.64 7.39 -1.74
C ASN A 36 2.57 6.19 -1.90
N PHE A 37 2.30 5.10 -1.18
CA PHE A 37 2.96 3.83 -1.44
C PHE A 37 2.13 3.02 -2.43
N ILE A 38 2.78 2.62 -3.52
CA ILE A 38 2.17 1.83 -4.58
C ILE A 38 2.74 0.42 -4.50
N PHE A 39 1.84 -0.53 -4.28
CA PHE A 39 2.18 -1.94 -4.31
C PHE A 39 1.40 -2.65 -5.40
N GLY A 40 2.04 -3.62 -6.03
CA GLY A 40 1.45 -4.51 -7.02
C GLY A 40 1.16 -5.88 -6.42
N PHE A 41 0.14 -6.55 -6.94
CA PHE A 41 -0.12 -7.95 -6.66
C PHE A 41 -0.89 -8.60 -7.81
N GLU A 42 -0.86 -9.94 -7.86
CA GLU A 42 -1.62 -10.73 -8.83
C GLU A 42 -2.74 -11.51 -8.13
N ALA A 43 -3.93 -11.48 -8.72
CA ALA A 43 -5.09 -12.26 -8.27
C ALA A 43 -5.97 -12.62 -9.46
N ASN A 44 -6.48 -13.85 -9.51
CA ASN A 44 -7.40 -14.31 -10.57
C ASN A 44 -6.89 -14.00 -11.99
N ASP A 45 -5.61 -14.29 -12.26
CA ASP A 45 -4.91 -14.05 -13.54
C ASP A 45 -4.93 -12.58 -14.01
N LYS A 46 -5.05 -11.64 -13.07
CA LYS A 46 -5.00 -10.20 -13.31
C LYS A 46 -4.03 -9.51 -12.37
N SER A 47 -3.39 -8.47 -12.88
CA SER A 47 -2.52 -7.60 -12.10
C SER A 47 -3.31 -6.44 -11.51
N PHE A 48 -3.05 -6.15 -10.24
CA PHE A 48 -3.68 -5.08 -9.49
C PHE A 48 -2.62 -4.18 -8.85
N ILE A 49 -3.04 -2.95 -8.56
CA ILE A 49 -2.29 -2.00 -7.77
C ILE A 49 -3.12 -1.63 -6.53
N VAL A 50 -2.47 -1.63 -5.37
CA VAL A 50 -3.00 -0.99 -4.16
C VAL A 50 -2.21 0.27 -3.87
N ARG A 51 -2.96 1.36 -3.64
CA ARG A 51 -2.41 2.66 -3.23
C ARG A 51 -2.71 2.86 -1.75
N ILE A 52 -1.65 2.98 -0.95
CA ILE A 52 -1.74 3.30 0.48
C ILE A 52 -1.36 4.77 0.66
N SER A 53 -2.32 5.54 1.16
CA SER A 53 -2.18 6.98 1.40
C SER A 53 -2.31 7.26 2.90
N HIS A 54 -1.41 8.06 3.45
CA HIS A 54 -1.58 8.54 4.82
C HIS A 54 -2.70 9.58 4.91
N SER A 55 -3.42 9.61 6.03
CA SER A 55 -4.55 10.52 6.21
C SER A 55 -4.17 11.99 6.19
N SER A 56 -2.90 12.35 6.46
CA SER A 56 -2.42 13.73 6.31
C SER A 56 -2.50 14.26 4.89
N HIS A 57 -2.53 13.38 3.88
CA HIS A 57 -2.74 13.76 2.48
C HIS A 57 -4.24 13.88 2.14
N ARG A 58 -5.13 13.51 3.08
CA ARG A 58 -6.57 13.67 2.94
C ARG A 58 -6.97 15.04 3.49
N GLY A 59 -6.85 16.07 2.65
CA GLY A 59 -7.50 17.36 2.87
C GLY A 59 -8.92 17.37 2.31
N LEU A 60 -9.82 18.12 2.94
CA LEU A 60 -11.01 18.67 2.30
C LEU A 60 -10.59 20.00 1.68
N ASP A 61 -10.12 19.96 0.44
CA ASP A 61 -10.11 21.12 -0.44
C ASP A 61 -10.45 20.63 -1.86
#